data_AF-A0A3D1JQL7-F1
#
_entry.id   AF-A0A3D1JQL7-F1
#
_cell.length_a   1.000
_cell.length_b   1.000
_cell.length_c   1.000
_cell.angle_alpha   90.00
_cell.angle_beta   90.00
_cell.angle_gamma   90.00
#
_symmetry.space_group_name_H-M   'P 1'
#
loop_
_entity.id
_entity.type
_entity.pdbx_description
1 polymer ?
#
loop_
_entity_poly.entity_id
_entity_poly.type
_entity_poly.pdbx_seq_one_letter_code
_entity_poly.pdbx_strand_id
1 'polypeptide(L)' 'AEQLAAVSADLLPGILKTARLGYDGKGQVRVQTAAELAAAWASVGSVPCVLEKMLPLQLEC' A
#
# COMPACT_ATOMS: atom_id res chain seq x y z
N ALA A 1 -10.98 -3.04 -7.27
CA ALA A 1 -11.95 -2.23 -6.50
C ALA A 1 -12.62 -3.03 -5.38
N GLU A 2 -13.18 -4.21 -5.64
CA GLU A 2 -13.84 -5.02 -4.59
C GLU A 2 -12.91 -5.38 -3.43
N GLN A 3 -11.64 -5.69 -3.71
CA GLN A 3 -10.62 -5.94 -2.69
C GLN A 3 -10.28 -4.72 -1.82
N LEU A 4 -10.45 -3.49 -2.31
CA LEU A 4 -10.18 -2.27 -1.53
C LEU A 4 -11.21 -2.09 -0.41
N ALA A 5 -12.48 -2.40 -0.71
CA ALA A 5 -13.56 -2.33 0.28
C ALA A 5 -13.45 -3.43 1.35
N ALA A 6 -12.77 -4.55 1.02
CA ALA A 6 -12.56 -5.68 1.92
C ALA A 6 -11.31 -5.56 2.81
N VAL A 7 -10.56 -4.46 2.73
CA VAL A 7 -9.35 -4.27 3.54
C VAL A 7 -9.72 -4.09 5.02
N SER A 8 -9.21 -4.99 5.85
CA SER A 8 -9.32 -4.89 7.31
C SER A 8 -8.57 -3.64 7.83
N ALA A 9 -9.18 -2.93 8.77
CA ALA A 9 -8.57 -1.75 9.40
C ALA A 9 -7.24 -2.05 10.10
N ASP A 10 -7.02 -3.29 10.54
CA ASP A 10 -5.76 -3.78 11.13
C ASP A 10 -4.54 -3.65 10.19
N LEU A 11 -4.75 -3.66 8.87
CA LEU A 11 -3.68 -3.53 7.89
C LEU A 11 -3.20 -2.08 7.70
N LEU A 12 -3.85 -1.12 8.38
CA LEU A 12 -3.53 0.29 8.33
C LEU A 12 -2.95 0.77 9.67
N PRO A 13 -1.93 1.65 9.68
CA PRO A 13 -1.25 2.19 8.51
C PRO A 13 -0.45 1.13 7.73
N GLY A 14 -0.34 1.32 6.42
CA GLY A 14 0.27 0.36 5.52
C GLY A 14 1.06 1.00 4.38
N ILE A 15 1.71 0.15 3.60
CA ILE A 15 2.46 0.51 2.40
C ILE A 15 1.85 -0.23 1.22
N LEU A 16 1.28 0.51 0.27
CA LEU A 16 0.84 -0.03 -1.00
C LEU A 16 2.04 -0.11 -1.94
N LYS A 17 2.32 -1.28 -2.51
CA LYS A 17 3.41 -1.49 -3.47
C LYS A 17 2.89 -2.08 -4.76
N THR A 18 3.30 -1.56 -5.91
CA THR A 18 3.03 -2.19 -7.21
C THR A 18 3.69 -3.56 -7.29
N ALA A 19 2.95 -4.59 -7.68
CA ALA A 19 3.39 -5.99 -7.62
C ALA A 19 4.50 -6.34 -8.64
N ARG A 20 4.74 -5.47 -9.62
CA ARG A 20 5.79 -5.62 -10.65
C ARG A 20 6.46 -4.27 -10.89
N LEU A 21 7.69 -4.31 -11.41
CA LEU A 21 8.43 -3.13 -11.87
C LEU A 21 8.77 -2.10 -10.77
N GLY A 22 8.68 -2.49 -9.49
CA GLY A 22 9.19 -1.67 -8.40
C GLY A 22 10.73 -1.74 -8.37
N TYR A 23 11.38 -0.59 -8.52
CA TYR A 23 12.84 -0.43 -8.35
C TYR A 23 13.09 0.88 -7.60
N ASP A 24 14.04 0.88 -6.64
CA ASP A 24 14.47 2.07 -5.89
C ASP A 24 13.31 2.91 -5.30
N GLY A 25 12.37 2.28 -4.59
CA GLY A 25 11.23 2.95 -3.95
C GLY A 25 10.11 3.42 -4.90
N LYS A 26 10.29 3.35 -6.22
CA LYS A 26 9.24 3.68 -7.19
C LYS A 26 8.11 2.65 -7.14
N GLY A 27 6.88 3.14 -7.15
CA GLY A 27 5.67 2.32 -7.07
C GLY A 27 5.27 1.94 -5.64
N GLN A 28 5.78 2.64 -4.62
CA GLN A 28 5.39 2.44 -3.22
C GLN A 28 4.76 3.71 -2.64
N VAL A 29 3.65 3.58 -1.92
CA VAL A 29 2.92 4.70 -1.30
C VAL A 29 2.51 4.31 0.12
N ARG A 30 2.82 5.16 1.10
CA ARG A 30 2.34 5.01 2.48
C ARG A 30 0.91 5.52 2.60
N VAL A 31 0.07 4.79 3.31
CA VAL A 31 -1.34 5.10 3.48
C VAL A 31 -1.77 4.85 4.92
N GLN A 32 -2.54 5.78 5.48
CA GLN A 32 -3.03 5.71 6.86
C GLN A 32 -4.50 5.26 6.92
N THR A 33 -5.26 5.51 5.86
CA THR A 33 -6.71 5.24 5.82
C THR A 33 -7.11 4.46 4.58
N ALA A 34 -8.28 3.83 4.60
CA ALA A 34 -8.83 3.13 3.45
C ALA A 34 -9.10 4.10 2.27
N ALA A 35 -9.45 5.35 2.56
CA ALA A 35 -9.63 6.39 1.54
C ALA A 35 -8.31 6.76 0.86
N GLU A 36 -7.24 6.93 1.65
CA GLU A 36 -5.88 7.14 1.12
C GLU A 36 -5.40 5.95 0.31
N LEU A 37 -5.71 4.72 0.74
CA LEU A 37 -5.40 3.51 -0.01
C LEU A 37 -6.06 3.48 -1.39
N ALA A 38 -7.35 3.85 -1.48
CA ALA A 38 -8.05 3.95 -2.76
C ALA A 38 -7.43 5.01 -3.68
N ALA A 39 -7.11 6.19 -3.13
CA ALA A 39 -6.44 7.26 -3.87
C ALA A 39 -5.04 6.84 -4.34
N ALA A 40 -4.27 6.16 -3.48
CA ALA A 40 -2.95 5.66 -3.81
C ALA A 40 -3.00 4.63 -4.94
N TRP A 41 -3.95 3.68 -4.89
CA TRP A 41 -4.13 2.68 -5.95
C TRP A 41 -4.44 3.34 -7.30
N ALA A 42 -5.29 4.36 -7.30
CA ALA A 42 -5.56 5.14 -8.51
C ALA A 42 -4.30 5.87 -9.03
N SER A 43 -3.52 6.48 -8.14
CA SER A 43 -2.31 7.24 -8.51
C SER A 43 -1.19 6.39 -9.12
N VAL A 44 -1.10 5.12 -8.74
CA VAL A 44 -0.14 4.16 -9.31
C VAL A 44 -0.67 3.47 -10.57
N GLY A 45 -1.80 3.94 -11.11
CA GLY A 45 -2.36 3.46 -12.37
C GLY A 45 -3.28 2.25 -12.23
N SER A 46 -3.83 1.99 -11.03
CA SER A 46 -4.75 0.88 -10.76
C SER A 46 -4.22 -0.51 -11.17
N VAL A 47 -2.90 -0.67 -11.14
CA VAL A 47 -2.22 -1.93 -11.46
C VAL A 47 -2.29 -2.92 -10.29
N PRO A 48 -1.96 -4.21 -10.51
CA PRO A 48 -1.83 -5.16 -9.41
C PRO A 48 -0.85 -4.67 -8.36
N CYS A 49 -1.28 -4.64 -7.10
CA CYS A 49 -0.52 -4.14 -5.97
C CYS A 49 -0.65 -5.10 -4.78
N VAL A 50 0.29 -5.00 -3.84
CA VAL A 50 0.23 -5.63 -2.52
C VAL A 50 0.15 -4.53 -1.46
N LEU A 51 -0.66 -4.77 -0.42
CA LEU A 51 -0.72 -3.92 0.76
C LEU A 51 0.01 -4.63 1.90
N GLU A 52 1.05 -3.99 2.42
CA GLU A 52 1.79 -4.48 3.59
C GLU A 52 1.47 -3.62 4.80
N LYS A 53 1.15 -4.25 5.93
CA LYS A 53 0.97 -3.56 7.20
C LYS A 53 2.30 -2.93 7.64
N MET A 54 2.24 -1.69 8.10
CA MET A 54 3.42 -1.03 8.66
C MET A 54 3.72 -1.61 10.05
N LEU A 55 4.96 -2.08 10.22
CA LEU A 55 5.46 -2.53 11.51
C LEU A 55 6.29 -1.41 12.16
N PRO A 56 6.21 -1.24 13.49
CA PRO A 56 7.05 -0.31 14.23
C PRO A 56 8.46 -0.93 14.38
N LEU A 57 9.26 -0.85 13.32
CA LEU A 57 10.65 -1.30 13.32
C LEU A 57 11.55 -0.25 14.00
N GLN A 58 12.45 -0.71 14.87
CA GLN A 58 13.46 0.17 15.49
C GLN A 58 14.71 0.32 14.62
N LEU A 59 15.07 -0.72 13.88
CA LEU A 59 16.24 -0.76 13.00
C LEU A 59 16.03 -1.83 11.92
N GLU A 60 16.47 -1.51 10.71
CA GLU A 60 16.62 -2.45 9.59
C GLU A 60 18.13 -2.54 9.31
N CYS A 61 18.75 -3.71 9.55
CA CYS A 61 20.19 -3.95 9.39
C CYS A 61 20.45 -5.09 8.41
#